data_AF-A0A1B2ESQ0-F1
#
_entry.id   AF-A0A1B2ESQ0-F1
#
_cell.length_a   1.000
_cell.length_b   1.000
_cell.length_c   1.000
_cell.angle_alpha   90.00
_cell.angle_beta   90.00
_cell.angle_gamma   90.00
#
_symmetry.space_group_name_H-M   'P 1'
#
loop_
_entity.id
_entity.type
_entity.pdbx_description
1 polymer ?
#
loop_
_entity_poly.entity_id
_entity_poly.type
_entity_poly.pdbx_seq_one_letter_code
_entity_poly.pdbx_strand_id
1 'polypeptide(L)' 'MRRTTKLTVEQVLEARLRYAAGEREFQKLAREYRVGRSTITKAVLGYTFKELPMPPRRL' A
#
# COMPACT_ATOMS: atom_id res chain seq x y z
N MET A 1 -16.96 13.21 7.72
CA MET A 1 -15.59 13.05 8.27
C MET A 1 -14.65 12.58 7.16
N ARG A 2 -13.73 13.43 6.67
CA ARG A 2 -12.59 12.95 5.85
C ARG A 2 -11.66 12.20 6.80
N ARG A 3 -11.57 10.87 6.69
CA ARG A 3 -10.52 10.12 7.38
C ARG A 3 -9.19 10.64 6.83
N THR A 4 -8.41 11.30 7.67
CA THR A 4 -7.01 11.63 7.38
C THR A 4 -6.22 10.32 7.36
N THR A 5 -6.22 9.65 6.22
CA THR A 5 -5.36 8.48 6.00
C THR A 5 -3.91 8.95 6.01
N LYS A 6 -3.07 8.30 6.83
CA LYS A 6 -1.64 8.63 6.92
C LYS A 6 -0.87 8.41 5.61
N LEU A 7 -1.43 7.59 4.70
CA LEU A 7 -0.87 7.34 3.37
C LEU A 7 -1.50 8.27 2.34
N THR A 8 -0.67 8.81 1.45
CA THR A 8 -1.10 9.51 0.24
C THR A 8 -1.44 8.52 -0.87
N VAL A 9 -2.18 8.98 -1.88
CA VAL A 9 -2.48 8.19 -3.08
C VAL A 9 -1.20 7.74 -3.78
N GLU A 10 -0.22 8.64 -3.93
CA GLU A 10 1.07 8.36 -4.57
C GLU A 10 1.85 7.26 -3.87
N GLN A 11 1.92 7.29 -2.53
CA GLN A 11 2.56 6.25 -1.73
C GLN A 11 1.88 4.89 -1.90
N VAL A 12 0.56 4.86 -2.02
CA VAL A 12 -0.17 3.61 -2.24
C VAL A 12 0.10 3.05 -3.63
N LEU A 13 0.11 3.90 -4.66
CA LEU A 13 0.44 3.48 -6.03
C LEU A 13 1.87 2.94 -6.10
N GLU A 14 2.83 3.64 -5.52
CA GLU A 14 4.23 3.19 -5.47
C GLU A 14 4.36 1.85 -4.73
N ALA A 15 3.74 1.71 -3.56
CA ALA A 15 3.81 0.48 -2.78
C ALA A 15 3.17 -0.71 -3.52
N ARG A 16 2.09 -0.48 -4.28
CA ARG A 16 1.46 -1.51 -5.13
C ARG A 16 2.35 -1.90 -6.31
N LEU A 17 3.03 -0.95 -6.95
CA LEU A 17 4.00 -1.22 -8.01
C LEU A 17 5.17 -2.07 -7.50
N ARG A 18 5.76 -1.71 -6.36
CA ARG A 18 6.83 -2.49 -5.73
C ARG A 18 6.37 -3.91 -5.40
N TYR A 19 5.15 -4.06 -4.85
CA TYR A 19 4.57 -5.37 -4.57
C TYR A 19 4.34 -6.21 -5.83
N ALA A 20 3.89 -5.58 -6.93
CA ALA A 20 3.74 -6.23 -8.23
C ALA A 20 5.09 -6.70 -8.78
N ALA A 21 6.15 -5.92 -8.57
CA ALA A 21 7.54 -6.28 -8.90
C ALA A 21 8.15 -7.37 -8.00
N GLY A 22 7.42 -7.84 -6.97
CA GLY A 22 7.84 -8.94 -6.11
C GLY A 22 8.33 -8.52 -4.72
N GLU A 23 8.35 -7.23 -4.39
CA GLU A 23 8.68 -6.76 -3.04
C GLU A 23 7.70 -7.36 -2.02
N ARG A 24 8.24 -7.85 -0.90
CA ARG A 24 7.48 -8.50 0.19
C ARG A 24 7.87 -7.97 1.56
N GLU A 25 8.86 -7.09 1.66
CA GLU A 25 9.29 -6.48 2.91
C GLU A 25 8.33 -5.37 3.37
N PHE A 26 7.12 -5.73 3.79
CA PHE A 26 6.12 -4.76 4.28
C PHE A 26 6.60 -3.94 5.48
N GLN A 27 7.49 -4.49 6.32
CA GLN A 27 8.08 -3.74 7.43
C GLN A 27 8.98 -2.61 6.96
N LYS A 28 9.75 -2.83 5.90
CA LYS A 28 10.61 -1.82 5.29
C LYS A 28 9.76 -0.68 4.71
N LEU A 29 8.74 -1.02 3.92
CA LEU A 29 7.78 -0.03 3.38
C LEU A 29 7.05 0.73 4.48
N ALA A 30 6.64 0.05 5.55
CA ALA A 30 5.99 0.70 6.70
C ALA A 30 6.90 1.76 7.34
N ARG A 31 8.18 1.44 7.51
CA ARG A 31 9.18 2.36 8.06
C ARG A 31 9.45 3.54 7.13
N GLU A 32 9.61 3.28 5.83
CA GLU A 32 9.81 4.32 4.80
C GLU A 32 8.66 5.34 4.80
N TYR A 33 7.41 4.87 4.85
CA TYR A 33 6.24 5.75 4.85
C TYR A 33 5.78 6.18 6.24
N ARG A 34 6.51 5.81 7.31
CA ARG A 34 6.18 6.12 8.72
C ARG A 34 4.75 5.74 9.11
N VAL A 35 4.29 4.57 8.67
CA VAL A 35 2.99 3.99 9.02
C VAL A 35 3.14 2.64 9.71
N GLY A 36 2.07 2.15 10.32
CA GLY A 36 2.06 0.80 10.88
C GLY A 36 2.05 -0.26 9.78
N ARG A 37 2.71 -1.42 10.02
CA ARG A 37 2.76 -2.56 9.11
C ARG A 37 1.36 -2.94 8.57
N SER A 38 0.36 -3.05 9.45
CA SER A 38 -1.00 -3.41 9.07
C SER A 38 -1.64 -2.39 8.12
N THR A 39 -1.25 -1.11 8.20
CA THR A 39 -1.77 -0.05 7.32
C THR A 39 -1.21 -0.22 5.91
N ILE A 40 0.12 -0.40 5.78
CA ILE A 40 0.73 -0.57 4.46
C ILE A 40 0.32 -1.89 3.81
N THR A 41 0.22 -2.98 4.56
CA THR A 41 -0.25 -4.27 4.04
C THR A 41 -1.68 -4.16 3.49
N LYS A 42 -2.60 -3.48 4.20
CA LYS A 42 -3.96 -3.26 3.70
C LYS A 42 -4.01 -2.40 2.44
N ALA A 43 -3.19 -1.35 2.37
CA ALA A 43 -3.11 -0.47 1.21
C ALA A 43 -2.54 -1.17 -0.03
N VAL A 44 -1.44 -1.92 0.15
CA VAL A 44 -0.78 -2.69 -0.91
C VAL A 44 -1.69 -3.79 -1.44
N LEU A 45 -2.37 -4.54 -0.57
CA LEU A 45 -3.25 -5.63 -0.97
C LEU A 45 -4.64 -5.16 -1.47
N GLY A 46 -4.90 -3.85 -1.50
CA GLY A 46 -6.15 -3.30 -2.02
C GLY A 46 -7.36 -3.36 -1.07
N TYR A 47 -7.15 -3.66 0.22
CA TYR A 47 -8.23 -3.60 1.23
C TYR A 47 -8.66 -2.15 1.51
N THR A 48 -7.77 -1.18 1.27
CA THR A 48 -8.05 0.27 1.28
C THR A 48 -7.69 0.88 -0.08
N PHE A 49 -8.07 2.15 -0.31
CA PHE A 49 -7.87 2.84 -1.60
C PHE A 49 -8.44 2.04 -2.77
N LYS A 50 -9.73 1.71 -2.68
CA LYS A 50 -10.43 0.83 -3.64
C LYS A 50 -10.59 1.47 -5.02
N GLU A 51 -10.53 2.79 -5.09
CA GLU A 51 -10.58 3.55 -6.35
C GLU A 51 -9.26 3.48 -7.15
N LEU A 52 -8.16 3.07 -6.50
CA LEU A 52 -6.85 2.94 -7.16
C LEU A 52 -6.72 1.56 -7.81
N PRO A 53 -5.99 1.45 -8.94
CA PRO A 53 -5.79 0.18 -9.63
C PRO A 53 -5.20 -0.87 -8.69
N MET A 54 -5.83 -2.05 -8.63
CA MET A 54 -5.30 -3.15 -7.83
C MET A 54 -3.99 -3.64 -8.47
N PRO A 55 -2.97 -3.99 -7.66
CA PRO A 55 -1.84 -4.73 -8.21
C PRO A 55 -2.37 -6.03 -8.83
N PRO A 56 -1.76 -6.52 -9.92
CA PRO A 56 -2.20 -7.73 -10.58
C PRO A 56 -2.33 -8.86 -9.55
N ARG A 57 -3.54 -9.44 -9.46
CA ARG A 57 -3.72 -10.69 -8.71
C ARG A 57 -2.76 -11.69 -9.36
N ARG A 58 -1.85 -12.26 -8.56
CA ARG A 58 -1.08 -13.40 -9.04
C ARG A 58 -2.09 -14.50 -9.40
N LEU A 59 -2.05 -14.94 -10.65
CA LEU A 59 -2.51 -16.26 -11.06
C LEU A 59 -1.65 -17.32 -10.34
#